data_AF-A0A3D5DEY8-F1
#
_entry.id   AF-A0A3D5DEY8-F1
#
_cell.length_a   1.000
_cell.length_b   1.000
_cell.length_c   1.000
_cell.angle_alpha   90.00
_cell.angle_beta   90.00
_cell.angle_gamma   90.00
#
_symmetry.space_group_name_H-M   'P 1'
#
loop_
_entity.id
_entity.type
_entity.pdbx_description
1 polymer ?
#
loop_
_entity_poly.entity_id
_entity_poly.type
_entity_poly.pdbx_seq_one_letter_code
_entity_poly.pdbx_strand_id
1 'polypeptide(L)'
;MRQLRLEKIWDPVTRLWHWVFATAVVAGWSFGEFMSFANIGWHFYCGYIILGLLAFRYVWGFFGPPPVRYRALVPKPTQVFAHLGDFFKREPSATGGHNPLGSLSVIVMILLLTAQASSGLFIVSDDYFESGPLSFL
;
A
#
# COMPACT_ATOMS: atom_id res chain seq x y z
N MET A 1 -37.09 -3.32 12.37
CA MET A 1 -35.84 -2.59 12.66
C MET A 1 -34.67 -3.49 12.29
N ARG A 2 -33.79 -3.09 11.36
CA ARG A 2 -32.63 -3.90 10.94
C ARG A 2 -31.62 -3.85 12.08
N GLN A 3 -31.40 -4.96 12.79
CA GLN A 3 -30.39 -5.02 13.85
C GLN A 3 -29.01 -4.82 13.21
N LEU A 4 -28.30 -3.75 13.62
CA LEU A 4 -26.94 -3.49 13.20
C LEU A 4 -26.01 -4.39 14.01
N ARG A 5 -25.32 -5.32 13.32
CA ARG A 5 -24.30 -6.19 13.93
C ARG A 5 -22.93 -5.53 13.74
N LEU A 6 -22.17 -5.38 14.82
CA LEU A 6 -20.76 -5.00 14.76
C LEU A 6 -19.95 -6.21 14.29
N GLU A 7 -19.30 -6.10 13.14
CA GLU A 7 -18.39 -7.12 12.63
C GLU A 7 -16.95 -6.60 12.60
N LYS A 8 -16.02 -7.37 13.17
CA LYS A 8 -14.61 -7.04 13.16
C LYS A 8 -13.98 -7.52 11.86
N ILE A 9 -13.79 -6.59 10.93
CA ILE A 9 -13.24 -6.90 9.60
C ILE A 9 -11.71 -6.92 9.62
N TRP A 10 -11.08 -5.92 10.23
CA TRP A 10 -9.63 -5.77 10.24
C TRP A 10 -9.01 -6.23 11.55
N ASP A 11 -8.02 -7.12 11.45
CA ASP A 11 -7.20 -7.56 12.57
C ASP A 11 -6.18 -6.47 12.99
N PRO A 12 -5.66 -6.50 14.23
CA PRO A 12 -4.76 -5.47 14.73
C PRO A 12 -3.42 -5.39 13.98
N VAL A 13 -2.92 -6.50 13.45
CA VAL A 13 -1.63 -6.54 12.72
C VAL A 13 -1.77 -5.78 11.41
N THR A 14 -2.85 -6.00 10.67
CA THR A 14 -3.10 -5.29 9.40
C THR A 14 -3.29 -3.79 9.61
N ARG A 15 -3.91 -3.39 10.73
CA ARG A 15 -4.05 -1.96 11.08
C ARG A 15 -2.71 -1.31 11.41
N LEU A 16 -1.90 -2.00 12.22
CA LEU A 16 -0.56 -1.53 12.56
C LEU A 16 0.29 -1.40 11.29
N TRP A 17 0.31 -2.43 10.45
CA TRP A 17 0.99 -2.42 9.17
C TRP A 17 0.56 -1.23 8.32
N HIS A 18 -0.75 -0.99 8.18
CA HIS A 18 -1.27 0.10 7.35
C HIS A 18 -0.77 1.47 7.83
N TRP A 19 -0.84 1.74 9.14
CA TRP A 19 -0.42 3.04 9.66
C TRP A 19 1.09 3.23 9.62
N VAL A 20 1.86 2.20 9.94
CA VAL A 20 3.33 2.27 9.81
C VAL A 20 3.72 2.48 8.35
N PHE A 21 3.07 1.78 7.41
CA PHE A 21 3.31 1.94 5.99
C PHE A 21 2.95 3.33 5.48
N ALA A 22 1.76 3.84 5.84
CA ALA A 22 1.33 5.18 5.47
C ALA A 22 2.27 6.26 6.02
N THR A 23 2.69 6.14 7.30
CA THR A 23 3.67 7.05 7.89
C THR A 23 5.02 6.99 7.19
N ALA A 24 5.52 5.79 6.85
CA ALA A 24 6.79 5.65 6.13
C ALA A 24 6.74 6.28 4.73
N VAL A 25 5.62 6.12 4.00
CA VAL A 25 5.42 6.75 2.69
C VAL A 25 5.39 8.27 2.79
N VAL A 26 4.62 8.81 3.74
CA VAL A 26 4.53 10.27 3.94
C VAL A 26 5.88 10.84 4.37
N ALA A 27 6.56 10.20 5.33
CA ALA A 27 7.88 10.63 5.78
C ALA A 27 8.91 10.57 4.65
N GLY A 28 8.96 9.46 3.90
CA GLY A 28 9.86 9.29 2.76
C GLY A 28 9.64 10.35 1.69
N TRP A 29 8.37 10.65 1.36
CA TRP A 29 8.05 11.75 0.44
C TRP A 29 8.47 13.11 0.99
N SER A 30 8.18 13.43 2.26
CA SER A 30 8.58 14.70 2.88
C SER A 30 10.10 14.89 2.93
N PHE A 31 10.85 13.84 3.24
CA PHE A 31 12.32 13.89 3.23
C PHE A 31 12.90 14.05 1.82
N GLY A 32 12.24 13.48 0.81
CA GLY A 32 12.65 13.63 -0.59
C GLY A 32 12.33 15.00 -1.19
N GLU A 33 11.19 15.59 -0.83
CA GLU A 33 10.69 16.84 -1.44
C GLU A 33 11.22 18.11 -0.74
N PHE A 34 11.25 18.14 0.59
CA PHE A 34 11.41 19.40 1.35
C PHE A 34 12.73 19.54 2.11
N MET A 35 13.55 18.49 2.19
CA MET A 35 14.71 18.45 3.09
C MET A 35 16.02 18.66 2.32
N SER A 36 17.04 19.24 2.98
CA SER A 36 18.36 19.44 2.36
C SER A 36 19.11 18.11 2.17
N PHE A 37 20.16 18.13 1.32
CA PHE A 37 21.10 17.02 1.13
C PHE A 37 21.56 16.37 2.44
N ALA A 38 21.71 17.14 3.53
CA ALA A 38 22.13 16.60 4.83
C ALA A 38 21.17 15.57 5.45
N ASN A 39 19.91 15.52 4.99
CA ASN A 39 18.88 14.65 5.54
C ASN A 39 18.34 13.62 4.53
N ILE A 40 18.91 13.56 3.33
CA ILE A 40 18.46 12.63 2.28
C ILE A 40 18.60 11.15 2.72
N GLY A 41 19.55 10.85 3.60
CA GLY A 41 19.67 9.55 4.27
C GLY A 41 18.35 9.03 4.88
N TRP A 42 17.51 9.93 5.42
CA TRP A 42 16.20 9.55 5.96
C TRP A 42 15.21 9.09 4.89
N HIS A 43 15.30 9.62 3.67
CA HIS A 43 14.52 9.14 2.53
C HIS A 43 14.88 7.67 2.22
N PHE A 44 16.18 7.34 2.18
CA PHE A 44 16.65 5.96 1.96
C PHE A 44 16.15 5.00 3.04
N TYR A 45 16.26 5.38 4.32
CA TYR A 45 15.75 4.54 5.42
C TYR A 45 14.23 4.31 5.30
N CYS A 46 13.47 5.34 4.93
CA CYS A 46 12.04 5.19 4.65
C CYS A 46 11.80 4.20 3.49
N GLY A 47 12.59 4.30 2.42
CA GLY A 47 12.54 3.35 1.29
C GLY A 47 12.78 1.90 1.72
N TYR A 48 13.80 1.64 2.55
CA TYR A 48 14.07 0.30 3.09
C TYR A 48 12.95 -0.22 3.99
N ILE A 49 12.39 0.63 4.84
CA ILE A 49 11.23 0.28 5.67
C ILE A 49 10.02 -0.07 4.78
N ILE A 50 9.75 0.74 3.76
CA ILE A 50 8.67 0.50 2.79
C ILE A 50 8.86 -0.85 2.08
N LEU A 51 10.07 -1.14 1.60
CA LEU A 51 10.39 -2.43 0.97
C LEU A 51 10.18 -3.61 1.93
N GLY A 52 10.63 -3.49 3.19
CA GLY A 52 10.39 -4.51 4.22
C GLY A 52 8.90 -4.71 4.51
N LEU A 53 8.12 -3.63 4.61
CA LEU A 53 6.68 -3.67 4.83
C LEU A 53 5.92 -4.21 3.61
N LEU A 54 6.38 -3.94 2.38
CA LEU A 54 5.85 -4.54 1.16
C LEU A 54 6.13 -6.03 1.12
N ALA A 55 7.36 -6.46 1.42
CA ALA A 55 7.70 -7.88 1.52
C ALA A 55 6.83 -8.60 2.56
N PHE A 56 6.67 -8.00 3.75
CA PHE A 56 5.72 -8.48 4.75
C PHE A 56 4.30 -8.58 4.18
N ARG A 57 3.81 -7.51 3.53
CA ARG A 57 2.46 -7.49 2.94
C ARG A 57 2.29 -8.59 1.89
N TYR A 58 3.34 -8.85 1.11
CA TYR A 58 3.34 -9.87 0.08
C TYR A 58 3.11 -11.26 0.67
N VAL A 59 3.84 -11.59 1.74
CA VAL A 59 3.69 -12.83 2.50
C VAL A 59 2.36 -12.88 3.26
N TRP A 60 2.01 -11.80 3.94
CA TRP A 60 0.80 -11.70 4.77
C TRP A 60 -0.50 -11.83 3.96
N GLY A 61 -0.49 -11.46 2.67
CA GLY A 61 -1.61 -11.69 1.76
C GLY A 61 -1.91 -13.16 1.45
N PHE A 62 -1.00 -14.08 1.78
CA PHE A 62 -1.25 -15.52 1.67
C PHE A 62 -1.70 -16.13 3.00
N PHE A 63 -1.02 -15.76 4.10
CA PHE A 63 -1.19 -16.43 5.40
C PHE A 63 -2.11 -15.68 6.39
N GLY A 64 -2.37 -14.40 6.16
CA GLY A 64 -3.15 -13.55 7.05
C GLY A 64 -4.63 -13.96 7.16
N PRO A 65 -5.40 -13.22 8.00
CA PRO A 65 -6.84 -13.44 8.16
C PRO A 65 -7.61 -13.29 6.85
N PRO A 66 -8.80 -13.93 6.71
CA PRO A 66 -9.55 -13.96 5.45
C PRO A 66 -9.72 -12.60 4.75
N PRO A 67 -10.02 -11.48 5.45
CA PRO A 67 -10.20 -10.16 4.82
C PRO A 67 -8.92 -9.56 4.21
N VAL A 68 -7.74 -10.08 4.57
CA VAL A 68 -6.42 -9.56 4.16
C VAL A 68 -5.86 -10.34 2.96
N ARG A 69 -6.37 -11.56 2.74
CA ARG A 69 -5.88 -12.48 1.71
C ARG A 69 -6.14 -11.94 0.30
N TYR A 70 -5.28 -12.29 -0.66
CA TYR A 70 -5.46 -11.87 -2.05
C TYR A 70 -6.79 -12.30 -2.66
N ARG A 71 -7.33 -13.45 -2.25
CA ARG A 71 -8.65 -13.92 -2.70
C ARG A 71 -9.79 -12.98 -2.30
N ALA A 72 -9.66 -12.28 -1.17
CA ALA A 72 -10.62 -11.26 -0.75
C ALA A 72 -10.31 -9.89 -1.39
N LEU A 73 -9.05 -9.66 -1.79
CA LEU A 73 -8.62 -8.42 -2.41
C LEU A 73 -9.02 -8.32 -3.89
N VAL A 74 -8.89 -9.39 -4.68
CA VAL A 74 -9.12 -9.34 -6.14
C VAL A 74 -10.62 -9.43 -6.45
N PRO A 75 -11.27 -8.34 -6.92
CA PRO A 75 -12.68 -8.38 -7.25
C PRO A 75 -12.89 -9.08 -8.60
N LYS A 76 -14.06 -9.68 -8.80
CA LYS A 76 -14.44 -10.22 -10.11
C LYS A 76 -14.73 -9.04 -11.06
N PRO A 77 -14.38 -9.13 -12.35
CA PRO A 77 -14.68 -8.07 -13.33
C PRO A 77 -16.16 -7.67 -13.34
N THR A 78 -17.07 -8.65 -13.21
CA THR A 78 -18.51 -8.39 -13.12
C THR A 78 -18.92 -7.53 -11.93
N GLN A 79 -18.24 -7.68 -10.78
CA GLN A 79 -18.48 -6.85 -9.60
C GLN A 79 -17.98 -5.42 -9.81
N VAL A 80 -16.89 -5.24 -10.55
CA VAL A 80 -16.37 -3.91 -10.90
C VAL A 80 -17.36 -3.18 -11.81
N PHE A 81 -17.81 -3.80 -12.90
CA PHE A 81 -18.77 -3.19 -13.81
C PHE A 81 -20.13 -2.91 -13.15
N ALA A 82 -20.63 -3.83 -12.33
CA ALA A 82 -21.85 -3.58 -11.54
C ALA A 82 -21.67 -2.39 -10.59
N HIS A 83 -20.55 -2.32 -9.87
CA HIS A 83 -20.27 -1.22 -8.96
C HIS A 83 -20.08 0.12 -9.66
N LEU A 84 -19.55 0.13 -10.90
CA LEU A 84 -19.48 1.33 -11.73
C LEU A 84 -20.87 1.82 -12.16
N GLY A 85 -21.78 0.91 -12.53
CA GLY A 85 -23.15 1.25 -12.90
C GLY A 85 -23.96 1.82 -11.73
N ASP A 86 -23.67 1.35 -10.51
CA ASP A 86 -24.29 1.82 -9.28
C ASP A 86 -23.51 2.95 -8.59
N PHE A 87 -22.38 3.40 -9.16
CA PHE A 87 -21.46 4.35 -8.50
C PHE A 87 -22.13 5.68 -8.14
N PHE A 88 -23.06 6.15 -8.98
CA PHE A 88 -23.82 7.38 -8.73
C PHE A 88 -25.02 7.17 -7.81
N LYS A 89 -25.40 5.92 -7.54
CA LYS A 89 -26.43 5.61 -6.54
C LYS A 89 -25.77 5.71 -5.18
N ARG A 90 -26.32 6.56 -4.29
CA ARG A 90 -25.84 6.72 -2.90
C ARG A 90 -26.23 5.53 -2.01
N GLU A 91 -26.10 4.31 -2.54
CA GLU A 91 -26.41 3.08 -1.82
C GLU A 91 -25.12 2.46 -1.26
N PRO A 92 -25.11 2.02 0.01
CA PRO A 92 -23.94 1.36 0.58
C PRO A 92 -23.64 0.08 -0.17
N SER A 93 -22.41 -0.09 -0.66
CA SER A 93 -21.97 -1.39 -1.15
C SER A 93 -22.04 -2.37 0.02
N ALA A 94 -22.83 -3.44 -0.09
CA ALA A 94 -22.98 -4.45 0.96
C ALA A 94 -21.73 -5.35 1.12
N THR A 95 -20.55 -4.83 0.76
CA THR A 95 -19.28 -5.55 0.80
C THR A 95 -18.56 -5.28 2.11
N GLY A 96 -18.21 -6.35 2.84
CA GLY A 96 -17.35 -6.24 4.01
C GLY A 96 -15.90 -6.04 3.59
N GLY A 97 -15.26 -4.95 4.04
CA GLY A 97 -13.87 -4.62 3.72
C GLY A 97 -13.78 -3.60 2.60
N HIS A 98 -13.11 -3.94 1.50
CA HIS A 98 -12.98 -3.07 0.34
C HIS A 98 -14.11 -3.34 -0.66
N ASN A 99 -14.72 -2.26 -1.18
CA ASN A 99 -15.55 -2.35 -2.37
C ASN A 99 -14.67 -2.67 -3.61
N PRO A 100 -15.26 -3.09 -4.75
CA PRO A 100 -14.48 -3.48 -5.93
C PRO A 100 -13.48 -2.43 -6.42
N LEU A 101 -13.82 -1.14 -6.39
CA LEU A 101 -12.90 -0.08 -6.79
C LEU A 101 -11.81 0.19 -5.74
N GLY A 102 -12.15 0.13 -4.46
CA GLY A 102 -11.19 0.23 -3.35
C GLY A 102 -10.17 -0.90 -3.41
N SER A 103 -10.60 -2.12 -3.72
CA SER A 103 -9.72 -3.25 -3.97
C SER A 103 -8.74 -3.00 -5.11
N LEU A 104 -9.21 -2.48 -6.25
CA LEU A 104 -8.35 -2.13 -7.38
C LEU A 104 -7.36 -1.02 -7.01
N SER A 105 -7.80 0.00 -6.27
CA SER A 105 -6.94 1.08 -5.78
C SER A 105 -5.80 0.55 -4.91
N VAL A 106 -6.07 -0.37 -3.98
CA VAL A 106 -5.04 -0.99 -3.15
C VAL A 106 -4.03 -1.78 -3.99
N ILE A 107 -4.50 -2.54 -4.99
CA ILE A 107 -3.61 -3.29 -5.90
C ILE A 107 -2.68 -2.33 -6.64
N VAL A 108 -3.24 -1.28 -7.25
CA VAL A 108 -2.45 -0.27 -7.98
C VAL A 108 -1.46 0.42 -7.06
N MET A 109 -1.88 0.81 -5.85
CA MET A 109 -1.00 1.47 -4.88
C MET A 109 0.19 0.60 -4.47
N ILE A 110 -0.05 -0.69 -4.17
CA ILE A 110 1.02 -1.62 -3.82
C ILE A 110 2.00 -1.81 -5.00
N LEU A 111 1.48 -1.93 -6.23
CA LEU A 111 2.32 -2.08 -7.42
C LEU A 111 3.17 -0.84 -7.68
N LEU A 112 2.58 0.36 -7.61
CA LEU A 112 3.29 1.62 -7.82
C LEU A 112 4.36 1.84 -6.77
N LEU A 113 4.05 1.63 -5.49
CA LEU A 113 5.03 1.77 -4.41
C LEU A 113 6.14 0.73 -4.50
N THR A 114 5.83 -0.48 -4.96
CA THR A 114 6.86 -1.50 -5.22
C THR A 114 7.77 -1.08 -6.36
N ALA A 115 7.21 -0.59 -7.47
CA ALA A 115 8.00 -0.11 -8.61
C ALA A 115 8.89 1.05 -8.20
N GLN A 116 8.33 2.05 -7.52
CA GLN A 116 9.04 3.24 -7.06
C GLN A 116 10.16 2.92 -6.07
N ALA A 117 9.86 2.14 -5.02
CA ALA A 117 10.86 1.82 -4.00
C ALA A 117 11.96 0.90 -4.56
N SER A 118 11.61 -0.02 -5.47
CA SER A 118 12.59 -0.89 -6.12
C SER A 118 13.47 -0.11 -7.10
N SER A 119 12.91 0.80 -7.90
CA SER A 119 13.71 1.64 -8.81
C SER A 119 14.71 2.49 -8.05
N GLY A 120 14.34 2.99 -6.86
CA GLY A 120 15.25 3.72 -5.97
C GLY A 120 16.50 2.93 -5.55
N LEU A 121 16.45 1.59 -5.57
CA LEU A 121 17.63 0.77 -5.27
C LEU A 121 18.72 0.85 -6.35
N PHE A 122 18.36 1.19 -7.58
CA PHE A 122 19.26 1.19 -8.74
C PHE A 122 19.68 2.60 -9.20
N ILE A 123 19.13 3.66 -8.60
CA ILE A 123 19.46 5.04 -8.99
C ILE A 123 20.87 5.41 -8.50
N VAL A 124 21.65 6.04 -9.38
CA VAL A 124 22.95 6.66 -9.05
C VAL A 124 22.72 8.14 -8.80
N SER A 125 23.28 8.68 -7.72
CA SER A 125 23.30 10.13 -7.48
C SER A 125 24.42 10.79 -8.29
N ASP A 126 24.20 12.02 -8.74
CA ASP A 126 25.19 12.77 -9.55
C ASP A 126 26.52 12.98 -8.82
N ASP A 127 26.51 12.95 -7.49
CA ASP A 127 27.68 13.08 -6.62
C ASP A 127 28.25 11.73 -6.14
N TYR A 128 27.65 10.60 -6.53
CA TYR A 128 27.97 9.22 -6.11
C TYR A 128 27.90 8.93 -4.59
N PHE A 129 27.66 9.92 -3.73
CA PHE A 129 27.66 9.73 -2.28
C PHE A 129 26.36 9.12 -1.75
N GLU A 130 25.23 9.33 -2.45
CA GLU A 130 23.88 8.96 -2.02
C GLU A 130 23.19 8.13 -3.11
N SER A 131 23.88 7.09 -3.57
CA SER A 131 23.34 6.15 -4.58
C SER A 131 22.61 4.98 -3.94
N GLY A 132 21.66 4.42 -4.67
CA GLY A 132 20.96 3.20 -4.28
C GLY A 132 21.93 2.03 -4.08
N PRO A 133 21.66 1.11 -3.14
CA PRO A 133 22.60 0.05 -2.78
C PRO A 133 22.79 -1.01 -3.86
N LEU A 134 22.01 -1.00 -4.94
CA LEU A 134 22.14 -1.88 -6.10
C LEU A 134 22.52 -1.12 -7.37
N SER A 135 23.00 0.11 -7.26
CA SER A 135 23.31 0.98 -8.40
C SER A 135 24.49 0.50 -9.27
N PHE A 136 25.24 -0.50 -8.80
CA PHE A 136 26.39 -1.09 -9.49
C PHE A 136 26.06 -2.41 -10.23
N LEU A 137 24.81 -2.86 -10.19
CA LEU A 137 24.30 -3.99 -10.98
C LEU A 137 23.71 -3.50 -12.31
#